data_AF-B6YXR1-F1
#
_entry.id   AF-B6YXR1-F1
#
_cell.length_a   1.000
_cell.length_b   1.000
_cell.length_c   1.000
_cell.angle_alpha   90.00
_cell.angle_beta   90.00
_cell.angle_gamma   90.00
#
_symmetry.space_group_name_H-M   'P 1'
#
loop_
_entity.id
_entity.type
_entity.pdbx_description
1 polymer ?
#
loop_
_entity_poly.entity_id
_entity_poly.type
_entity_poly.pdbx_seq_one_letter_code
_entity_poly.pdbx_strand_id
1 'polypeptide(L)'
;MRVEIKFRPTEEDTILPFNYNYDIYTQLIEKMAIVSPEIAREAEVSHVDYFTFSRMMVRKRELIPDRGIRVLSDDVSLYVSSSSSELIRAVVEGFIDSPILQIGDATFITEDIKILKEPKIKDSALFSTLSPIMVRTVKLSSNRMKICHPHRVFPCPV
;
A
#
# COMPACT_ATOMS: atom_id res chain seq x y z
N MET A 1 1.54 15.61 -0.03
CA MET A 1 1.71 15.25 1.38
C MET A 1 2.09 13.77 1.52
N ARG A 2 2.90 13.42 2.52
CA ARG A 2 3.23 12.02 2.85
C ARG A 2 3.08 11.78 4.34
N VAL A 3 2.53 10.63 4.71
CA VAL A 3 2.39 10.18 6.10
C VAL A 3 3.02 8.79 6.29
N GLU A 4 3.52 8.56 7.50
CA GLU A 4 3.87 7.26 8.04
C GLU A 4 2.80 6.87 9.05
N ILE A 5 2.20 5.69 8.87
CA ILE A 5 1.28 5.09 9.82
C ILE A 5 1.99 3.90 10.44
N LYS A 6 2.18 3.95 11.76
CA LYS A 6 2.80 2.87 12.53
C LYS A 6 1.73 1.97 13.09
N PHE A 7 1.99 0.67 13.00
CA PHE A 7 1.10 -0.37 13.41
C PHE A 7 1.82 -1.35 14.33
N ARG A 8 1.08 -1.85 15.32
CA ARG A 8 1.48 -2.97 16.17
C ARG A 8 0.59 -4.18 15.85
N PRO A 9 1.15 -5.39 15.65
CA PRO A 9 0.36 -6.60 15.54
C PRO A 9 -0.39 -6.86 16.86
N THR A 10 -1.61 -7.39 16.78
CA THR A 10 -2.39 -7.73 17.99
C THR A 10 -1.92 -9.02 18.64
N GLU A 11 -1.45 -9.97 17.83
CA GLU A 11 -1.03 -11.30 18.25
C GLU A 11 0.47 -11.49 18.07
N GLU A 12 1.08 -12.21 19.01
CA GLU A 12 2.44 -12.71 18.81
C GLU A 12 2.47 -13.66 17.60
N ASP A 13 3.59 -13.68 16.87
CA ASP A 13 3.76 -14.53 15.68
C ASP A 13 2.79 -14.28 14.52
N THR A 14 2.18 -13.09 14.45
CA THR A 14 1.35 -12.66 13.32
C THR A 14 2.03 -12.92 11.97
N ILE A 15 1.29 -13.58 11.05
CA ILE A 15 1.74 -13.87 9.69
C ILE A 15 1.06 -12.92 8.71
N LEU A 16 1.83 -12.03 8.11
CA LEU A 16 1.37 -11.15 7.05
C LEU A 16 1.45 -11.88 5.69
N PRO A 17 0.34 -12.11 4.96
CA PRO A 17 0.35 -12.76 3.65
C PRO A 17 1.26 -12.06 2.64
N PHE A 18 1.70 -12.71 1.55
CA PHE A 18 2.51 -12.00 0.54
C PHE A 18 1.69 -11.02 -0.32
N ASN A 19 0.42 -11.35 -0.57
CA ASN A 19 -0.43 -10.66 -1.54
C ASN A 19 -1.51 -9.80 -0.87
N TYR A 20 -1.11 -8.94 0.07
CA TYR A 20 -2.05 -8.08 0.83
C TYR A 20 -2.41 -6.75 0.16
N ASN A 21 -1.88 -6.43 -1.02
CA ASN A 21 -2.02 -5.08 -1.59
C ASN A 21 -3.50 -4.68 -1.80
N TYR A 22 -4.36 -5.63 -2.15
CA TYR A 22 -5.78 -5.38 -2.31
C TYR A 22 -6.47 -5.10 -0.96
N ASP A 23 -6.14 -5.86 0.09
CA ASP A 23 -6.69 -5.67 1.44
C ASP A 23 -6.32 -4.30 2.01
N ILE A 24 -5.07 -3.87 1.80
CA ILE A 24 -4.62 -2.52 2.18
C ILE A 24 -5.38 -1.45 1.40
N TYR A 25 -5.49 -1.61 0.08
CA TYR A 25 -6.19 -0.64 -0.76
C TYR A 25 -7.65 -0.48 -0.35
N THR A 26 -8.39 -1.59 -0.23
CA THR A 26 -9.80 -1.59 0.18
C THR A 26 -9.99 -0.89 1.52
N GLN A 27 -9.17 -1.23 2.51
CA GLN A 27 -9.30 -0.59 3.83
C GLN A 27 -8.91 0.88 3.83
N LEU A 28 -7.94 1.30 3.01
CA LEU A 28 -7.66 2.74 2.86
C LEU A 28 -8.88 3.49 2.31
N ILE A 29 -9.56 2.92 1.31
CA ILE A 29 -10.81 3.48 0.77
C ILE A 29 -11.90 3.50 1.85
N GLU A 30 -12.07 2.42 2.61
CA GLU A 30 -13.02 2.36 3.73
C GLU A 30 -12.72 3.41 4.80
N LYS A 31 -11.44 3.60 5.18
CA LYS A 31 -11.03 4.65 6.12
C LYS A 31 -11.39 6.04 5.61
N MET A 32 -11.13 6.30 4.32
CA MET A 32 -11.53 7.56 3.71
C MET A 32 -13.06 7.74 3.72
N ALA A 33 -13.82 6.66 3.48
CA ALA A 33 -15.28 6.69 3.42
C ALA A 33 -15.93 6.98 4.79
N ILE A 34 -15.30 6.61 5.90
CA ILE A 34 -15.73 6.99 7.26
C ILE A 34 -15.77 8.51 7.40
N VAL A 35 -14.77 9.21 6.85
CA VAL A 35 -14.62 10.66 6.97
C VAL A 35 -15.43 11.40 5.88
N SER A 36 -15.30 10.96 4.63
CA SER A 36 -16.00 11.55 3.49
C SER A 36 -16.19 10.51 2.37
N PRO A 37 -17.44 10.05 2.15
CA PRO A 37 -17.77 9.16 1.04
C PRO A 37 -17.43 9.74 -0.34
N GLU A 38 -17.46 11.08 -0.48
CA GLU A 38 -17.13 11.76 -1.74
C GLU A 38 -15.65 11.62 -2.08
N ILE A 39 -14.76 11.82 -1.09
CA ILE A 39 -13.31 11.65 -1.25
C ILE A 39 -12.97 10.18 -1.57
N ALA A 40 -13.61 9.24 -0.87
CA ALA A 40 -13.41 7.81 -1.13
C ALA A 40 -13.82 7.44 -2.56
N ARG A 41 -14.97 7.94 -3.03
CA ARG A 41 -15.45 7.72 -4.40
C ARG A 41 -14.51 8.34 -5.43
N GLU A 42 -13.96 9.52 -5.17
CA GLU A 42 -12.96 10.15 -6.04
C GLU A 42 -11.68 9.28 -6.13
N ALA A 43 -11.21 8.78 -5.00
CA ALA A 43 -10.03 7.92 -4.94
C ALA A 43 -10.24 6.55 -5.63
N GLU A 44 -11.46 6.03 -5.66
CA GLU A 44 -11.81 4.72 -6.24
C GLU A 44 -12.14 4.77 -7.74
N VAL A 45 -12.98 5.72 -8.16
CA VAL A 45 -13.53 5.76 -9.53
C VAL A 45 -12.51 6.31 -10.54
N SER A 46 -11.51 7.01 -10.03
CA SER A 46 -10.55 7.70 -10.88
C SER A 46 -9.64 6.76 -11.65
N HIS A 47 -9.58 6.97 -12.96
CA HIS A 47 -8.54 6.39 -13.82
C HIS A 47 -7.15 7.03 -13.59
N VAL A 48 -7.04 8.00 -12.68
CA VAL A 48 -5.82 8.66 -12.24
C VAL A 48 -5.50 8.21 -10.83
N ASP A 49 -4.32 7.62 -10.63
CA ASP A 49 -3.83 7.19 -9.31
C ASP A 49 -3.69 8.40 -8.36
N TYR A 50 -4.74 8.69 -7.58
CA TYR A 50 -4.78 9.85 -6.68
C TYR A 50 -3.84 9.71 -5.49
N PHE A 51 -3.48 8.48 -5.12
CA PHE A 51 -2.56 8.21 -4.02
C PHE A 51 -1.75 6.95 -4.31
N THR A 52 -0.65 6.79 -3.59
CA THR A 52 0.17 5.58 -3.58
C THR A 52 0.53 5.21 -2.16
N PHE A 53 0.80 3.92 -1.94
CA PHE A 53 1.25 3.41 -0.67
C PHE A 53 2.44 2.45 -0.84
N SER A 54 3.25 2.34 0.21
CA SER A 54 4.39 1.42 0.26
C SER A 54 3.95 -0.02 0.52
N ARG A 55 4.89 -0.97 0.44
CA ARG A 55 4.70 -2.24 1.16
C ARG A 55 4.64 -2.00 2.67
N MET A 56 4.12 -2.98 3.41
CA MET A 56 4.26 -3.03 4.87
C MET A 56 5.74 -3.20 5.23
N MET A 57 6.30 -2.21 5.90
CA MET A 57 7.71 -2.19 6.30
C MET A 57 7.86 -2.83 7.68
N VAL A 58 8.11 -4.13 7.69
CA VAL A 58 8.38 -4.89 8.91
C VAL A 58 9.88 -4.87 9.20
N ARG A 59 10.28 -4.28 10.33
CA ARG A 59 11.69 -4.08 10.71
C ARG A 59 12.43 -5.38 11.01
N LYS A 60 11.83 -6.27 11.83
CA LYS A 60 12.34 -7.63 12.06
C LYS A 60 11.32 -8.63 11.56
N ARG A 61 11.73 -9.46 10.60
CA ARG A 61 10.84 -10.41 9.94
C ARG A 61 11.54 -11.69 9.55
N GLU A 62 10.76 -12.75 9.45
CA GLU A 62 11.14 -14.03 8.89
C GLU A 62 10.21 -14.34 7.70
N LEU A 63 10.77 -14.81 6.59
CA LEU A 63 9.98 -15.25 5.44
C LEU A 63 9.62 -16.72 5.65
N ILE A 64 8.34 -17.03 5.74
CA ILE A 64 7.85 -18.40 5.81
C ILE A 64 7.38 -18.79 4.40
N PRO A 65 8.08 -19.73 3.72
CA PRO A 65 7.65 -20.23 2.42
C PRO A 65 6.18 -20.65 2.43
N ASP A 66 5.46 -20.32 1.36
CA ASP A 66 4.04 -20.63 1.12
C ASP A 66 3.02 -20.03 2.12
N ARG A 67 3.48 -19.30 3.15
CA ARG A 67 2.59 -18.66 4.13
C ARG A 67 2.64 -17.14 4.07
N GLY A 68 3.83 -16.54 4.20
CA GLY A 68 3.95 -15.08 4.26
C GLY A 68 5.17 -14.59 5.03
N ILE A 69 5.02 -13.43 5.65
CA ILE A 69 6.04 -12.73 6.43
C ILE A 69 5.63 -12.83 7.89
N ARG A 70 6.40 -13.56 8.70
CA ARG A 70 6.24 -13.56 10.14
C ARG A 70 6.78 -12.26 10.71
N VAL A 71 5.95 -11.55 11.46
CA VAL A 71 6.26 -10.28 12.09
C VAL A 71 6.93 -10.55 13.43
N LEU A 72 8.20 -10.18 13.56
CA LEU A 72 9.02 -10.39 14.78
C LEU A 72 9.30 -9.07 15.52
N SER A 73 8.55 -8.02 15.20
CA SER A 73 8.68 -6.70 15.81
C SER A 73 7.34 -5.99 15.85
N ASP A 74 7.14 -5.20 16.89
CA ASP A 74 5.99 -4.29 17.02
C ASP A 74 6.09 -3.04 16.12
N ASP A 75 7.19 -2.88 15.37
CA ASP A 75 7.45 -1.72 14.51
C ASP A 75 7.15 -2.08 13.05
N VAL A 76 5.89 -1.87 12.64
CA VAL A 76 5.43 -2.05 11.27
C VAL A 76 4.93 -0.72 10.71
N SER A 77 5.55 -0.23 9.63
CA SER A 77 5.17 1.06 9.02
C SER A 77 4.51 0.87 7.66
N LEU A 78 3.46 1.65 7.41
CA LEU A 78 2.90 1.90 6.08
C LEU A 78 3.11 3.37 5.71
N TYR A 79 3.66 3.62 4.53
CA TYR A 79 3.78 4.99 4.02
C TYR A 79 2.68 5.23 2.98
N VAL A 80 1.93 6.32 3.14
CA VAL A 80 0.88 6.74 2.19
C VAL A 80 1.23 8.15 1.69
N SER A 81 1.10 8.37 0.39
CA SER A 81 1.47 9.63 -0.25
C SER A 81 0.43 10.01 -1.32
N SER A 82 0.08 11.28 -1.37
CA SER A 82 -0.80 11.85 -2.40
C SER A 82 -0.43 13.32 -2.65
N SER A 83 -0.69 13.83 -3.85
CA SER A 83 -0.66 15.26 -4.12
C SER A 83 -1.83 16.00 -3.47
N SER A 84 -2.96 15.32 -3.20
CA SER A 84 -4.10 15.88 -2.48
C SER A 84 -3.89 15.78 -0.96
N SER A 85 -3.84 16.93 -0.28
CA SER A 85 -3.79 16.98 1.18
C SER A 85 -5.10 16.52 1.83
N GLU A 86 -6.23 16.72 1.15
CA GLU A 86 -7.56 16.32 1.64
C GLU A 86 -7.67 14.79 1.70
N LEU A 87 -7.15 14.09 0.69
CA LEU A 87 -7.12 12.63 0.67
C LEU A 87 -6.26 12.09 1.82
N ILE A 88 -5.04 12.62 1.99
CA ILE A 88 -4.20 12.19 3.12
C ILE A 88 -4.86 12.49 4.46
N ARG A 89 -5.52 13.63 4.61
CA ARG A 89 -6.25 13.98 5.82
C ARG A 89 -7.37 12.98 6.11
N ALA A 90 -8.16 12.60 5.11
CA ALA A 90 -9.22 11.59 5.24
C ALA A 90 -8.66 10.22 5.65
N VAL A 91 -7.50 9.81 5.11
CA VAL A 91 -6.81 8.58 5.54
C VAL A 91 -6.41 8.67 7.01
N VAL A 92 -5.79 9.77 7.43
CA VAL A 92 -5.34 9.97 8.82
C VAL A 92 -6.52 9.97 9.79
N GLU A 93 -7.54 10.78 9.53
CA GLU A 93 -8.75 10.86 10.37
C GLU A 93 -9.49 9.51 10.41
N GLY A 94 -9.57 8.79 9.29
CA GLY A 94 -10.17 7.45 9.24
C GLY A 94 -9.43 6.40 10.09
N PHE A 95 -8.10 6.47 10.17
CA PHE A 95 -7.33 5.61 11.08
C PHE A 95 -7.38 6.06 12.54
N ILE A 96 -7.66 7.33 12.83
CA ILE A 96 -7.93 7.79 14.19
C ILE A 96 -9.28 7.25 14.67
N ASP A 97 -10.31 7.33 13.83
CA ASP A 97 -11.66 6.87 14.16
C ASP A 97 -11.78 5.34 14.18
N SER A 98 -11.07 4.66 13.26
CA SER A 98 -11.04 3.21 13.16
C SER A 98 -9.59 2.72 13.07
N PRO A 99 -8.91 2.48 14.21
CA PRO A 99 -7.47 2.21 14.26
C PRO A 99 -7.08 0.77 13.88
N ILE A 100 -8.01 -0.04 13.37
CA ILE A 100 -7.75 -1.44 13.02
C ILE A 100 -7.42 -1.56 11.54
N LEU A 101 -6.39 -2.36 11.22
CA LEU A 101 -6.03 -2.81 9.88
C LEU A 101 -6.00 -4.35 9.86
N GLN A 102 -6.88 -4.96 9.08
CA GLN A 102 -7.07 -6.41 8.98
C GLN A 102 -6.54 -6.94 7.65
N ILE A 103 -5.59 -7.87 7.66
CA ILE A 103 -4.97 -8.41 6.44
C ILE A 103 -5.03 -9.94 6.48
N GLY A 104 -6.02 -10.52 5.81
CA GLY A 104 -6.39 -11.92 6.04
C GLY A 104 -6.67 -12.14 7.54
N ASP A 105 -5.96 -13.09 8.14
CA ASP A 105 -6.07 -13.40 9.57
C ASP A 105 -5.22 -12.47 10.46
N ALA A 106 -4.33 -11.65 9.88
CA ALA A 106 -3.46 -10.76 10.63
C ALA A 106 -4.17 -9.45 10.99
N THR A 107 -4.25 -9.13 12.29
CA THR A 107 -4.80 -7.87 12.77
C THR A 107 -3.69 -6.96 13.29
N PHE A 108 -3.76 -5.70 12.88
CA PHE A 108 -2.84 -4.65 13.29
C PHE A 108 -3.62 -3.46 13.88
N ILE A 109 -3.07 -2.81 14.89
CA ILE A 109 -3.63 -1.61 15.51
C ILE A 109 -2.69 -0.44 15.23
N THR A 110 -3.25 0.69 14.78
CA THR A 110 -2.53 1.95 14.61
C THR A 110 -1.99 2.43 15.96
N GLU A 111 -0.68 2.60 16.05
CA GLU A 111 0.02 3.09 17.24
C GLU A 111 0.33 4.58 17.13
N ASP A 112 0.75 5.04 15.95
CA ASP A 112 1.17 6.42 15.74
C ASP A 112 1.00 6.82 14.26
N ILE A 113 0.80 8.11 14.01
CA ILE A 113 0.71 8.67 12.67
C ILE A 113 1.58 9.92 12.58
N LYS A 114 2.56 9.90 11.69
CA LYS A 114 3.51 11.00 11.49
C LYS A 114 3.40 11.60 10.10
N ILE A 115 3.26 12.92 10.05
CA ILE A 115 3.40 13.66 8.80
C ILE A 115 4.88 13.79 8.47
N LEU A 116 5.28 13.30 7.29
CA LEU A 116 6.66 13.34 6.83
C LEU A 116 6.93 14.60 6.02
N LYS A 117 8.09 15.22 6.26
CA LYS A 117 8.55 16.36 5.48
C LYS A 117 8.88 15.93 4.05
N GLU A 118 8.31 16.63 3.07
CA GLU A 118 8.63 16.37 1.67
C GLU A 118 10.06 16.80 1.32
N PRO A 119 10.87 15.91 0.73
CA PRO A 119 12.20 16.28 0.26
C PRO A 119 12.07 17.20 -0.97
N LYS A 120 12.98 18.17 -1.09
CA LYS A 120 13.09 18.98 -2.32
C LYS A 120 13.57 18.09 -3.46
N ILE A 121 12.74 17.92 -4.48
CA ILE A 121 13.12 17.23 -5.72
C ILE A 121 14.01 18.18 -6.51
N LYS A 122 15.22 17.72 -6.84
CA LYS A 122 16.18 18.40 -7.71
C LYS A 122 16.12 17.76 -9.11
N ASP A 123 16.70 18.42 -10.10
CA ASP A 123 16.79 17.92 -11.49
C ASP A 123 17.39 16.52 -11.58
N SER A 124 18.34 16.20 -10.69
CA SER A 124 18.88 14.86 -10.50
C SER A 124 18.62 14.38 -9.07
N ALA A 125 17.94 13.25 -8.91
CA ALA A 125 17.71 12.61 -7.62
C ALA A 125 17.77 11.08 -7.76
N LEU A 126 18.28 10.42 -6.71
CA LEU A 126 18.24 8.96 -6.60
C LEU A 126 16.97 8.55 -5.86
N PHE A 127 16.14 7.73 -6.51
CA PHE A 127 14.92 7.19 -5.93
C PHE A 127 15.10 5.72 -5.58
N SER A 128 14.55 5.32 -4.43
CA SER A 128 14.45 3.93 -4.00
C SER A 128 12.99 3.54 -3.82
N THR A 129 12.62 2.35 -4.26
CA THR A 129 11.23 1.88 -4.28
C THR A 129 10.78 1.41 -2.91
N LEU A 130 9.76 2.04 -2.34
CA LEU A 130 9.05 1.55 -1.16
C LEU A 130 7.98 0.51 -1.52
N SER A 131 7.44 0.58 -2.73
CA SER A 131 6.58 -0.40 -3.38
C SER A 131 7.07 -0.66 -4.81
N PRO A 132 6.85 -1.86 -5.38
CA PRO A 132 7.29 -2.19 -6.74
C PRO A 132 6.65 -1.26 -7.78
N ILE A 133 7.43 -0.78 -8.75
CA ILE A 133 6.92 -0.01 -9.89
C ILE A 133 6.34 -0.97 -10.91
N MET A 134 5.07 -0.78 -11.28
CA MET A 134 4.39 -1.59 -12.28
C MET A 134 4.26 -0.80 -13.59
N VAL A 135 4.86 -1.33 -14.65
CA VAL A 135 4.67 -0.84 -16.03
C VAL A 135 4.06 -1.97 -16.84
N ARG A 136 2.99 -1.69 -17.58
CA ARG A 136 2.29 -2.68 -18.43
C ARG A 136 2.21 -2.16 -19.86
N THR A 137 2.27 -3.08 -20.82
CA THR A 137 2.03 -2.79 -22.23
C THR A 137 1.11 -3.85 -22.82
N VAL A 138 0.45 -3.55 -23.94
CA VAL A 138 -0.40 -4.52 -24.64
C VAL A 138 0.37 -5.06 -25.84
N LYS A 139 0.45 -6.38 -25.96
CA LYS A 139 1.02 -7.04 -27.14
C LYS A 139 -0.08 -7.83 -27.85
N LEU A 140 -0.17 -7.67 -29.16
CA LEU A 140 -1.05 -8.48 -30.00
C LEU A 140 -0.42 -9.86 -30.18
N SER A 141 -1.13 -10.92 -29.80
CA SER A 141 -0.72 -12.30 -30.07
C SER A 141 -1.93 -13.13 -30.47
N SER A 142 -1.85 -13.81 -31.62
CA SER A 142 -2.89 -14.72 -32.12
C SER A 142 -4.31 -14.12 -32.13
N ASN A 143 -4.45 -12.91 -32.68
CA ASN A 143 -5.71 -12.14 -32.74
C ASN A 143 -6.35 -11.79 -31.38
N ARG A 144 -5.62 -11.90 -30.27
CA ARG A 144 -6.04 -11.45 -28.94
C ARG A 144 -5.06 -10.43 -28.36
N MET A 145 -5.58 -9.44 -27.64
CA MET A 145 -4.78 -8.50 -26.87
C MET A 145 -4.34 -9.17 -25.57
N LYS A 146 -3.02 -9.36 -25.35
CA LYS A 146 -2.46 -9.87 -24.08
C LYS A 146 -1.74 -8.72 -23.35
N ILE A 147 -2.08 -8.52 -22.07
CA ILE A 147 -1.36 -7.58 -21.19
C ILE A 147 0.01 -8.19 -20.83
N CYS A 148 1.07 -7.47 -21.17
CA CYS A 148 2.45 -7.89 -20.97
C CYS A 148 3.14 -7.00 -19.92
N HIS A 149 4.02 -7.60 -19.14
CA HIS A 149 4.88 -6.90 -18.17
C HIS A 149 6.30 -6.89 -18.73
N PRO A 150 6.88 -5.73 -19.10
CA PRO A 150 8.11 -5.63 -19.88
C PRO A 150 9.36 -6.16 -19.16
N HIS A 151 9.29 -6.46 -17.86
CA HIS A 151 10.42 -6.99 -17.06
C HIS A 151 10.33 -8.49 -16.72
N ARG A 152 9.29 -9.23 -17.13
CA ARG A 152 9.35 -10.69 -17.05
C ARG A 152 10.04 -11.25 -18.29
N VAL A 153 11.25 -11.77 -18.10
CA VAL A 153 12.04 -12.54 -19.08
C VAL A 153 11.37 -13.89 -19.44
N PHE A 154 10.21 -14.20 -18.87
CA PHE A 154 9.42 -15.37 -19.23
C PHE A 154 8.43 -15.04 -20.36
N PRO A 155 8.38 -15.84 -21.43
CA PRO A 155 7.38 -15.67 -22.47
C PRO A 155 5.98 -15.71 -21.85
N CYS A 156 5.08 -14.86 -22.36
CA CYS A 156 3.67 -14.95 -22.04
C CYS A 156 3.23 -16.42 -22.14
N PRO A 157 2.59 -17.02 -21.12
CA PRO A 157 2.13 -18.39 -21.21
C PRO A 157 1.26 -18.54 -22.46
N VAL A 158 1.59 -19.58 -23.22
CA VAL A 158 1.07 -19.88 -24.56
C VAL A 158 -0.44 -20.05 -24.47
#